data_AF-A0A1C2FY40-F1
#
_entry.id   AF-A0A1C2FY40-F1
#
_cell.length_a   1.000
_cell.length_b   1.000
_cell.length_c   1.000
_cell.angle_alpha   90.00
_cell.angle_beta   90.00
_cell.angle_gamma   90.00
#
_symmetry.space_group_name_H-M   'P 1'
#
loop_
_entity.id
_entity.type
_entity.pdbx_description
1 polymer ?
#
loop_
_entity_poly.entity_id
_entity_poly.type
_entity_poly.pdbx_seq_one_letter_code
_entity_poly.pdbx_strand_id
1 'polypeptide(L)'
;MGRWLSRFLLLAGLLLFSGLFWWLPEALVGPALTLTRVAPARPDYYIDHAELTAMNRHGRPRFILTAERLIHFSRGKRTLLIEPHLTQFGRHAITTTVARKGYVSPHGHVLTMRGHVRVFRGKTTQLGPTVVHTHTLTVRLTTS
;
A
#
# COMPACT_ATOMS: atom_id res chain seq x y z
N MET A 1 67.55 -30.55 7.47
CA MET A 1 67.04 -29.69 6.37
C MET A 1 65.52 -29.52 6.35
N GLY A 2 64.69 -30.45 6.85
CA GLY A 2 63.22 -30.36 6.75
C GLY A 2 62.53 -29.22 7.53
N ARG A 3 63.08 -28.76 8.66
CA ARG A 3 62.47 -27.69 9.50
C ARG A 3 62.52 -26.30 8.88
N TRP A 4 63.46 -26.05 7.97
CA TRP A 4 63.57 -24.77 7.25
C TRP A 4 62.63 -24.73 6.05
N LEU A 5 62.48 -25.87 5.36
CA LEU A 5 61.56 -26.01 4.24
C LEU A 5 60.09 -25.86 4.69
N SER A 6 59.72 -26.46 5.83
CA SER A 6 58.37 -26.30 6.39
C SER A 6 58.07 -24.86 6.81
N ARG A 7 59.04 -24.15 7.38
CA ARG A 7 58.91 -22.72 7.73
C ARG A 7 58.73 -21.85 6.49
N PHE A 8 59.47 -22.13 5.41
CA PHE A 8 59.31 -21.43 4.14
C PHE A 8 57.93 -21.66 3.52
N LEU A 9 57.45 -22.89 3.51
CA LEU A 9 56.12 -23.24 3.01
C LEU A 9 55.01 -22.56 3.81
N LEU A 10 55.14 -22.51 5.14
CA LEU A 10 54.20 -21.81 6.02
C LEU A 10 54.19 -20.30 5.75
N LEU A 11 55.37 -19.68 5.61
CA LEU A 11 55.49 -18.25 5.31
C LEU A 11 54.91 -17.91 3.93
N ALA A 12 55.19 -18.74 2.92
CA ALA A 12 54.64 -18.58 1.58
C ALA A 12 53.11 -18.70 1.56
N GLY A 13 52.56 -19.69 2.30
CA GLY A 13 51.12 -19.84 2.45
C GLY A 13 50.46 -18.64 3.15
N LEU A 14 51.10 -18.10 4.18
CA LEU A 14 50.57 -16.94 4.92
C LEU A 14 50.56 -15.67 4.06
N LEU A 15 51.61 -15.45 3.27
CA LEU A 15 51.68 -14.34 2.30
C LEU A 15 50.61 -14.45 1.22
N LEU A 16 50.38 -15.66 0.70
CA LEU A 16 49.33 -15.91 -0.29
C LEU A 16 47.94 -15.62 0.28
N PHE A 17 47.65 -16.11 1.49
CA PHE A 17 46.40 -15.83 2.19
C PHE A 17 46.21 -14.34 2.43
N SER A 18 47.25 -13.64 2.89
CA SER A 18 47.16 -12.20 3.15
C SER A 18 46.89 -11.40 1.86
N GLY A 19 47.51 -11.77 0.74
CA GLY A 19 47.23 -11.16 -0.56
C GLY A 19 45.79 -11.39 -1.03
N LEU A 20 45.29 -12.62 -0.87
CA LEU A 20 43.91 -12.97 -1.21
C LEU A 20 42.86 -12.27 -0.33
N PHE A 21 43.19 -11.96 0.92
CA PHE A 21 42.29 -11.26 1.83
C PHE A 21 42.38 -9.74 1.69
N TRP A 22 43.47 -9.19 1.18
CA TRP A 22 43.67 -7.75 1.09
C TRP A 22 42.71 -7.06 0.09
N TRP A 23 42.47 -7.67 -1.07
CA TRP A 23 41.57 -7.13 -2.10
C TRP A 23 40.08 -7.47 -1.88
N LEU A 24 39.78 -8.38 -0.95
CA LEU A 24 38.42 -8.91 -0.75
C LEU A 24 37.42 -7.88 -0.20
N PRO A 25 37.82 -6.98 0.73
CA PRO A 25 36.93 -5.92 1.21
C PRO A 25 36.45 -4.99 0.09
N GLU A 26 37.29 -4.65 -0.88
CA GLU A 26 36.89 -3.79 -2.00
C GLU A 26 35.94 -4.49 -2.97
N ALA A 27 36.11 -5.81 -3.17
CA ALA A 27 35.22 -6.60 -4.01
C ALA A 27 33.86 -6.89 -3.35
N LEU A 28 33.81 -7.00 -2.02
CA LEU A 28 32.60 -7.31 -1.26
C LEU A 28 31.83 -6.05 -0.85
N VAL A 29 32.53 -4.97 -0.52
CA VAL A 29 31.94 -3.69 -0.15
C VAL A 29 31.75 -2.88 -1.43
N GLY A 30 30.68 -3.20 -2.16
CA GLY A 30 30.19 -2.34 -3.23
C GLY A 30 30.01 -0.90 -2.74
N PRO A 31 30.00 0.09 -3.64
CA PRO A 31 29.99 1.52 -3.28
C PRO A 31 28.93 1.78 -2.23
N ALA A 32 29.34 2.36 -1.09
CA ALA A 32 28.45 2.71 -0.01
C ALA A 32 27.29 3.52 -0.59
N LEU A 33 26.12 2.89 -0.69
CA LEU A 33 24.92 3.51 -1.23
C LEU A 33 24.69 4.77 -0.39
N THR A 34 24.93 5.93 -1.00
CA THR A 34 24.62 7.20 -0.38
C THR A 34 23.10 7.17 -0.20
N LEU A 35 22.63 6.92 1.03
CA LEU A 35 21.21 6.89 1.39
C LEU A 35 20.65 8.31 1.39
N THR A 36 20.86 9.06 0.32
CA THR A 36 20.22 10.34 0.11
C THR A 36 18.95 10.07 -0.67
N ARG A 37 17.83 10.41 0.00
CA ARG A 37 16.43 10.31 -0.44
C ARG A 37 15.77 9.01 -0.03
N VAL A 38 14.91 9.12 1.00
CA VAL A 38 13.85 8.15 1.27
C VAL A 38 13.14 7.89 -0.06
N ALA A 39 13.36 6.70 -0.63
CA ALA A 39 12.72 6.34 -1.88
C ALA A 39 11.20 6.52 -1.74
N PRO A 40 10.52 7.09 -2.76
CA PRO A 40 9.05 7.14 -2.76
C PRO A 40 8.51 5.74 -2.48
N ALA A 41 7.46 5.64 -1.65
CA ALA A 41 6.81 4.36 -1.41
C ALA A 41 6.41 3.76 -2.76
N ARG A 42 7.08 2.69 -3.16
CA ARG A 42 6.75 1.97 -4.39
C ARG A 42 5.51 1.14 -4.12
N PRO A 43 4.53 1.11 -5.04
CA PRO A 43 3.40 0.22 -4.90
C PRO A 43 3.86 -1.23 -5.02
N ASP A 44 3.31 -2.13 -4.21
CA ASP A 44 3.61 -3.56 -4.35
C ASP A 44 2.68 -4.23 -5.36
N TYR A 45 1.42 -3.77 -5.40
CA TYR A 45 0.45 -4.20 -6.40
C TYR A 45 -0.55 -3.09 -6.72
N TYR A 46 -1.15 -3.20 -7.89
CA TYR A 46 -2.30 -2.41 -8.31
C TYR A 46 -3.35 -3.30 -8.96
N ILE A 47 -4.60 -2.85 -8.91
CA ILE A 47 -5.75 -3.51 -9.53
C ILE A 47 -6.48 -2.45 -10.34
N ASP A 48 -6.65 -2.69 -11.64
CA ASP A 48 -7.48 -1.86 -12.51
C ASP A 48 -8.94 -2.33 -12.43
N HIS A 49 -9.88 -1.38 -12.50
CA HIS A 49 -11.32 -1.63 -12.38
C HIS A 49 -11.68 -2.43 -11.12
N ALA A 50 -11.13 -1.99 -9.98
CA ALA A 50 -11.32 -2.68 -8.71
C ALA A 50 -12.79 -2.58 -8.25
N GLU A 51 -13.36 -3.72 -7.84
CA GLU A 51 -14.68 -3.81 -7.23
C GLU A 51 -14.61 -4.61 -5.94
N LEU A 52 -15.09 -4.03 -4.85
CA LEU A 52 -15.20 -4.66 -3.55
C LEU A 52 -16.65 -4.64 -3.09
N THR A 53 -17.23 -5.83 -2.93
CA THR A 53 -18.56 -6.00 -2.35
C THR A 53 -18.44 -6.52 -0.92
N ALA A 54 -18.94 -5.77 0.05
CA ALA A 54 -19.05 -6.23 1.42
C ALA A 54 -20.48 -6.68 1.72
N MET A 55 -20.62 -7.91 2.21
CA MET A 55 -21.90 -8.48 2.60
C MET A 55 -22.20 -8.20 4.07
N ASN A 56 -23.48 -8.21 4.44
CA ASN A 56 -23.92 -8.29 5.82
C ASN A 56 -24.05 -9.75 6.27
N ARG A 57 -24.32 -9.96 7.57
CA ARG A 57 -24.58 -11.27 8.18
C ARG A 57 -25.68 -12.12 7.54
N HIS A 58 -26.54 -11.52 6.70
CA HIS A 58 -27.63 -12.19 5.98
C HIS A 58 -27.27 -12.48 4.51
N GLY A 59 -26.00 -12.28 4.13
CA GLY A 59 -25.51 -12.51 2.76
C GLY A 59 -25.96 -11.44 1.75
N ARG A 60 -26.52 -10.31 2.19
CA ARG A 60 -26.93 -9.21 1.31
C ARG A 60 -25.84 -8.15 1.24
N PRO A 61 -25.61 -7.50 0.08
CA PRO A 61 -24.66 -6.40 -0.03
C PRO A 61 -24.98 -5.28 0.97
N ARG A 62 -23.97 -4.92 1.77
CA ARG A 62 -23.98 -3.76 2.67
C ARG A 62 -23.43 -2.54 1.95
N PHE A 63 -22.34 -2.72 1.21
CA PHE A 63 -21.81 -1.70 0.32
C PHE A 63 -21.06 -2.34 -0.85
N ILE A 64 -20.99 -1.58 -1.94
CA ILE A 64 -20.14 -1.84 -3.09
C ILE A 64 -19.20 -0.64 -3.23
N LEU A 65 -17.91 -0.91 -3.36
CA LEU A 65 -16.89 0.10 -3.57
C LEU A 65 -16.17 -0.23 -4.88
N THR A 66 -16.31 0.63 -5.88
CA THR A 66 -15.59 0.53 -7.14
C THR A 66 -14.58 1.66 -7.28
N ALA A 67 -13.54 1.44 -8.08
CA ALA A 67 -12.54 2.44 -8.42
C ALA A 67 -11.93 2.12 -9.79
N GLU A 68 -11.50 3.15 -10.53
CA GLU A 68 -10.77 2.96 -11.78
C GLU A 68 -9.45 2.21 -11.54
N ARG A 69 -8.77 2.55 -10.44
CA ARG A 69 -7.54 1.90 -10.02
C ARG A 69 -7.40 1.89 -8.51
N LEU A 70 -6.98 0.74 -7.98
CA LEU A 70 -6.56 0.54 -6.60
C LEU A 70 -5.06 0.33 -6.57
N ILE A 71 -4.34 1.04 -5.70
CA ILE A 71 -2.88 0.95 -5.55
C ILE A 71 -2.56 0.70 -4.09
N HIS A 72 -1.84 -0.38 -3.79
CA HIS A 72 -1.43 -0.72 -2.43
C HIS A 72 0.07 -0.45 -2.21
N PHE A 73 0.37 0.12 -1.04
CA PHE A 73 1.73 0.44 -0.60
C PHE A 73 2.05 -0.26 0.72
N SER A 74 3.01 -1.19 0.71
CA SER A 74 3.54 -1.88 1.89
C SER A 74 4.10 -0.89 2.88
N ARG A 75 4.91 0.06 2.38
CA ARG A 75 5.49 1.14 3.17
C ARG A 75 4.39 2.14 3.54
N GLY A 76 3.95 2.07 4.79
CA GLY A 76 2.88 2.90 5.34
C GLY A 76 1.51 2.22 5.41
N LYS A 77 1.38 1.00 4.87
CA LYS A 77 0.16 0.17 4.88
C LYS A 77 -1.07 0.96 4.40
N ARG A 78 -0.95 1.63 3.26
CA ARG A 78 -2.03 2.49 2.72
C ARG A 78 -2.49 1.95 1.38
N THR A 79 -3.78 2.11 1.11
CA THR A 79 -4.34 1.84 -0.22
C THR A 79 -4.94 3.12 -0.77
N LEU A 80 -4.55 3.48 -2.00
CA LEU A 80 -5.08 4.59 -2.76
C LEU A 80 -6.08 4.07 -3.79
N LEU A 81 -7.23 4.73 -3.90
CA LEU A 81 -8.27 4.50 -4.90
C LEU A 81 -8.34 5.73 -5.81
N ILE A 82 -8.40 5.52 -7.12
CA ILE A 82 -8.58 6.56 -8.14
C ILE A 82 -10.02 6.55 -8.62
N GLU A 83 -10.64 7.73 -8.62
CA GLU A 83 -12.07 7.93 -8.93
C GLU A 83 -12.99 6.92 -8.20
N PRO A 84 -12.89 6.80 -6.85
CA PRO A 84 -13.72 5.85 -6.11
C PRO A 84 -15.20 6.21 -6.14
N HIS A 85 -16.02 5.16 -6.26
CA HIS A 85 -17.47 5.21 -6.20
C HIS A 85 -17.96 4.21 -5.13
N LEU A 86 -18.53 4.74 -4.05
CA LEU A 86 -19.05 3.97 -2.93
C LEU A 86 -20.58 4.00 -2.94
N THR A 87 -21.21 2.85 -3.11
CA THR A 87 -22.65 2.66 -2.96
C THR A 87 -22.95 1.92 -1.67
N GLN A 88 -23.72 2.53 -0.78
CA GLN A 88 -24.10 1.96 0.51
C GLN A 88 -25.59 1.64 0.54
N PHE A 89 -25.90 0.39 0.90
CA PHE A 89 -27.27 -0.10 1.03
C PHE A 89 -27.73 0.07 2.48
N GLY A 90 -28.27 1.24 2.79
CA GLY A 90 -28.85 1.55 4.10
C GLY A 90 -30.27 0.98 4.26
N ARG A 91 -30.81 1.02 5.49
CA ARG A 91 -32.19 0.54 5.78
C ARG A 91 -33.29 1.38 5.11
N HIS A 92 -33.02 2.65 4.81
CA HIS A 92 -34.04 3.61 4.34
C HIS A 92 -33.80 4.11 2.92
N ALA A 93 -32.54 4.24 2.52
CA ALA A 93 -32.17 4.64 1.17
C ALA A 93 -30.77 4.15 0.81
N ILE A 94 -30.55 4.01 -0.49
CA ILE A 94 -29.24 3.83 -1.07
C ILE A 94 -28.54 5.21 -1.06
N THR A 95 -27.32 5.22 -0.54
CA THR A 95 -26.46 6.41 -0.56
C THR A 95 -25.26 6.13 -1.45
N THR A 96 -25.00 7.04 -2.36
CA THR A 96 -23.91 6.95 -3.32
C THR A 96 -22.92 8.08 -3.05
N THR A 97 -21.63 7.76 -2.99
CA THR A 97 -20.57 8.75 -2.80
C THR A 97 -19.52 8.58 -3.87
N VAL A 98 -19.17 9.67 -4.55
CA VAL A 98 -18.07 9.71 -5.53
C VAL A 98 -17.04 10.74 -5.13
N ALA A 99 -15.78 10.51 -5.48
CA ALA A 99 -14.69 11.47 -5.29
C ALA A 99 -13.54 11.18 -6.27
N ARG A 100 -12.56 12.09 -6.36
CA ARG A 100 -11.38 11.90 -7.22
C ARG A 100 -10.35 10.91 -6.66
N LYS A 101 -10.17 10.90 -5.34
CA LYS A 101 -9.22 10.01 -4.64
C LYS A 101 -9.84 9.45 -3.37
N GLY A 102 -9.52 8.19 -3.06
CA GLY A 102 -9.89 7.51 -1.82
C GLY A 102 -8.66 6.94 -1.13
N TYR A 103 -8.59 7.05 0.19
CA TYR A 103 -7.52 6.48 1.00
C TYR A 103 -8.13 5.51 2.00
N VAL A 104 -7.75 4.25 1.91
CA VAL A 104 -8.17 3.23 2.88
C VAL A 104 -7.12 3.12 3.97
N SER A 105 -7.57 3.10 5.22
CA SER A 105 -6.70 2.92 6.39
C SER A 105 -6.05 1.53 6.41
N PRO A 106 -4.93 1.35 7.15
CA PRO A 106 -4.23 0.06 7.23
C PRO A 106 -5.09 -1.14 7.63
N HIS A 107 -6.16 -0.90 8.39
CA HIS A 107 -7.07 -1.95 8.84
C HIS A 107 -8.28 -2.14 7.92
N GLY A 108 -8.40 -1.39 6.83
CA GLY A 108 -9.53 -1.52 5.90
C GLY A 108 -10.86 -0.92 6.40
N HIS A 109 -10.91 -0.37 7.62
CA HIS A 109 -12.16 0.05 8.25
C HIS A 109 -12.54 1.52 7.99
N VAL A 110 -11.64 2.33 7.44
CA VAL A 110 -11.88 3.75 7.22
C VAL A 110 -11.47 4.10 5.80
N LEU A 111 -12.40 4.70 5.06
CA LEU A 111 -12.20 5.26 3.74
C LEU A 111 -12.29 6.78 3.81
N THR A 112 -11.20 7.47 3.48
CA THR A 112 -11.16 8.92 3.36
C THR A 112 -11.21 9.30 1.89
N MET A 113 -12.32 9.89 1.46
CA MET A 113 -12.54 10.36 0.10
C MET A 113 -12.19 11.85 0.00
N ARG A 114 -11.42 12.25 -1.02
CA ARG A 114 -10.93 13.61 -1.21
C ARG A 114 -11.05 14.08 -2.66
N GLY A 115 -11.33 15.36 -2.81
CA GLY A 115 -11.44 16.04 -4.10
C GLY A 115 -12.83 15.86 -4.71
N HIS A 116 -13.59 16.95 -4.75
CA HIS A 116 -14.96 17.00 -5.30
C HIS A 116 -15.85 15.85 -4.84
N VAL A 117 -15.89 15.63 -3.53
CA VAL A 117 -16.73 14.58 -2.96
C VAL A 117 -18.19 14.98 -3.14
N ARG A 118 -18.96 14.09 -3.74
CA ARG A 118 -20.41 14.26 -3.92
C ARG A 118 -21.11 13.07 -3.31
N VAL A 119 -21.98 13.35 -2.35
CA VAL A 119 -22.85 12.35 -1.73
C VAL A 119 -24.25 12.56 -2.27
N PHE A 120 -24.82 11.53 -2.88
CA PHE A 120 -26.19 11.49 -3.34
C PHE A 120 -26.98 10.48 -2.50
N ARG A 121 -28.09 10.92 -1.92
CA ARG A 121 -29.07 10.05 -1.27
C ARG A 121 -30.39 10.18 -2.02
N GLY A 122 -30.94 9.05 -2.47
CA GLY A 122 -32.25 9.00 -3.11
C GLY A 122 -33.38 9.42 -2.15
N LYS A 123 -34.56 9.70 -2.72
CA LYS A 123 -35.76 9.99 -1.92
C LYS A 123 -36.14 8.80 -1.03
N THR A 124 -36.59 9.08 0.19
CA THR A 124 -37.22 8.09 1.08
C THR A 124 -38.73 8.39 1.16
N THR A 125 -39.48 7.56 1.89
CA THR A 125 -40.90 7.82 2.18
C THR A 125 -41.11 9.11 2.99
N GLN A 126 -40.09 9.58 3.72
CA GLN A 126 -40.18 10.71 4.64
C GLN A 126 -39.38 11.94 4.18
N LEU A 127 -38.38 11.76 3.30
CA LEU A 127 -37.43 12.80 2.92
C LEU A 127 -37.23 12.84 1.41
N GLY A 128 -37.11 14.04 0.86
CA GLY A 128 -36.73 14.26 -0.54
C GLY A 128 -35.29 13.81 -0.85
N PRO A 129 -34.90 13.77 -2.13
CA PRO A 129 -33.52 13.47 -2.51
C PRO A 129 -32.57 14.53 -1.93
N THR A 130 -31.36 14.12 -1.56
CA THR A 130 -30.36 15.02 -0.98
C THR A 130 -29.02 14.87 -1.69
N VAL A 131 -28.39 16.01 -1.98
CA VAL A 131 -27.02 16.07 -2.51
C VAL A 131 -26.15 16.88 -1.57
N VAL A 132 -25.01 16.33 -1.18
CA VAL A 132 -24.01 17.02 -0.35
C VAL A 132 -22.71 17.12 -1.14
N HIS A 133 -22.13 18.31 -1.16
CA HIS A 133 -20.83 18.58 -1.77
C HIS A 133 -19.81 18.90 -0.68
N THR A 134 -18.65 18.24 -0.72
CA THR A 134 -17.54 18.53 0.20
C THR A 134 -16.19 18.26 -0.45
N HIS A 135 -15.13 18.82 0.14
CA HIS A 135 -13.76 18.56 -0.30
C HIS A 135 -13.21 17.25 0.25
N THR A 136 -13.66 16.85 1.44
CA THR A 136 -13.19 15.64 2.12
C THR A 136 -14.35 15.02 2.90
N LEU A 137 -14.46 13.70 2.83
CA LEU A 137 -15.40 12.90 3.59
C LEU A 137 -14.68 11.67 4.13
N THR A 138 -14.90 11.36 5.40
CA THR A 138 -14.41 10.13 6.02
C THR A 138 -15.58 9.21 6.30
N VAL A 139 -15.54 8.00 5.76
CA VAL A 139 -16.56 6.98 5.93
C VAL A 139 -15.95 5.80 6.67
N ARG A 140 -16.66 5.31 7.71
CA ARG A 140 -16.27 4.08 8.40
C ARG A 140 -16.91 2.88 7.69
N LEU A 141 -16.07 2.02 7.13
CA LEU A 141 -16.43 0.75 6.54
C LEU A 141 -16.54 -0.30 7.66
N THR A 142 -17.67 -0.31 8.36
CA THR A 142 -17.92 -1.35 9.37
C THR A 142 -18.40 -2.61 8.66
N THR A 143 -17.70 -3.72 8.82
CA THR A 143 -18.20 -5.08 8.59
C THR A 143 -18.65 -5.61 9.95
N SER A 144 -19.93 -5.93 10.13
CA SER A 144 -20.47 -6.48 11.38
C SER A 144 -21.07 -7.84 11.11
#